data_AF-A0A352HRR0-F1
#
_entry.id   AF-A0A352HRR0-F1
#
_cell.length_a   1.000
_cell.length_b   1.000
_cell.length_c   1.000
_cell.angle_alpha   90.00
_cell.angle_beta   90.00
_cell.angle_gamma   90.00
#
_symmetry.space_group_name_H-M   'P 1'
#
loop_
_entity.id
_entity.type
_entity.pdbx_description
1 polymer ?
#
loop_
_entity_poly.entity_id
_entity_poly.type
_entity_poly.pdbx_seq_one_letter_code
_entity_poly.pdbx_strand_id
1 'polypeptide(L)'
;MKKMILFAVLALSSLLASAELRYKSISNTDGKTTVCIIDDFAPSKIAISDVVLHTCGKEYKAKSTKSRQEAGMADITVTFKRLTKFDDTYVTLKYNGREVKIPILRKETDRILSPL
;
A
#
# COMPACT_ATOMS: atom_id res chain seq x y z
N MET A 1 49.07 9.42 28.61
CA MET A 1 48.98 8.06 28.03
C MET A 1 47.49 7.71 27.97
N LYS A 2 46.82 7.93 26.83
CA LYS A 2 46.40 6.87 25.89
C LYS A 2 45.71 5.69 26.59
N LYS A 3 44.38 5.68 26.63
CA LYS A 3 43.52 4.79 25.83
C LYS A 3 42.04 5.05 26.12
N MET A 4 41.39 5.51 25.06
CA MET A 4 39.95 5.63 24.87
C MET A 4 39.28 4.25 25.01
N ILE A 5 38.16 4.14 25.73
CA ILE A 5 37.17 3.08 25.44
C ILE A 5 35.77 3.71 25.44
N LEU A 6 35.40 4.06 24.22
CA LEU A 6 34.09 4.42 23.72
C LEU A 6 33.18 3.19 23.85
N PHE A 7 32.18 3.21 24.75
CA PHE A 7 31.12 2.19 24.70
C PHE A 7 30.13 2.55 23.59
N ALA A 8 30.18 1.74 22.55
CA ALA A 8 29.44 1.87 21.33
C ALA A 8 27.93 1.85 21.58
N VAL A 9 27.28 2.94 21.17
CA VAL A 9 25.86 2.97 20.83
C VAL A 9 25.65 2.01 19.67
N LEU A 10 25.24 0.78 19.95
CA LEU A 10 24.64 -0.10 18.95
C LEU A 10 23.11 0.10 19.01
N ALA A 11 22.68 1.32 18.68
CA ALA A 11 21.36 1.49 18.12
C ALA A 11 21.40 0.74 16.78
N LEU A 12 20.95 -0.51 16.79
CA LEU A 12 20.69 -1.29 15.59
C LEU A 12 19.47 -0.65 14.91
N SER A 13 19.64 0.57 14.40
CA SER A 13 18.81 1.08 13.33
C SER A 13 19.18 0.26 12.12
N SER A 14 18.60 -0.95 12.03
CA SER A 14 18.44 -1.61 10.76
C SER A 14 17.79 -0.58 9.85
N LEU A 15 18.59 -0.05 8.93
CA LEU A 15 18.08 0.50 7.70
C LEU A 15 17.31 -0.65 7.04
N LEU A 16 16.05 -0.79 7.44
CA LEU A 16 15.06 -1.45 6.63
C LEU A 16 15.07 -0.64 5.35
N ALA A 17 15.65 -1.20 4.29
CA ALA A 17 15.38 -0.74 2.94
C ALA A 17 13.86 -0.61 2.86
N SER A 18 13.37 0.62 2.93
CA SER A 18 11.94 0.90 2.92
C SER A 18 11.52 0.73 1.48
N ALA A 19 11.24 -0.51 1.11
CA ALA A 19 10.56 -0.80 -0.13
C ALA A 19 9.26 0.00 -0.14
N GLU A 20 9.18 0.98 -1.04
CA GLU A 20 8.08 1.93 -1.06
C GLU A 20 6.91 1.26 -1.76
N LEU A 21 5.82 1.02 -1.04
CA LEU A 21 4.59 0.50 -1.63
C LEU A 21 4.07 1.51 -2.65
N ARG A 22 3.80 1.05 -3.88
CA ARG A 22 3.34 1.93 -4.97
C ARG A 22 1.98 1.52 -5.51
N TYR A 23 1.21 2.52 -5.90
CA TYR A 23 -0.01 2.32 -6.68
C TYR A 23 0.33 1.69 -8.03
N LYS A 24 -0.37 0.60 -8.38
CA LYS A 24 -0.26 -0.09 -9.67
C LYS A 24 -1.46 0.21 -10.57
N SER A 25 -2.67 0.00 -10.06
CA SER A 25 -3.91 0.25 -10.83
C SER A 25 -5.16 0.32 -9.94
N ILE A 26 -6.22 0.91 -10.49
CA ILE A 26 -7.57 0.88 -9.93
C ILE A 26 -8.54 0.37 -11.00
N SER A 27 -9.44 -0.53 -10.61
CA SER A 27 -10.53 -1.03 -11.44
C SER A 27 -11.86 -0.84 -10.74
N ASN A 28 -12.90 -0.56 -11.52
CA ASN A 28 -14.25 -0.37 -11.03
C ASN A 28 -15.27 -1.19 -11.85
N THR A 29 -15.01 -2.49 -11.96
CA THR A 29 -15.83 -3.47 -12.68
C THR A 29 -16.54 -4.41 -11.69
N ASP A 30 -17.50 -5.21 -12.17
CA ASP A 30 -18.13 -6.30 -11.40
C ASP A 30 -18.70 -5.89 -10.04
N GLY A 31 -19.28 -4.68 -9.95
CA GLY A 31 -19.90 -4.20 -8.71
C GLY A 31 -18.91 -3.94 -7.56
N LYS A 32 -17.62 -3.81 -7.84
CA LYS A 32 -16.58 -3.56 -6.83
C LYS A 32 -15.52 -2.58 -7.30
N THR A 33 -14.84 -1.96 -6.36
CA THR A 33 -13.63 -1.17 -6.62
C THR A 33 -12.43 -1.98 -6.16
N THR A 34 -11.48 -2.22 -7.05
CA THR A 34 -10.27 -3.00 -6.79
C THR A 34 -9.05 -2.10 -6.97
N VAL A 35 -8.18 -2.06 -5.98
CA VAL A 35 -6.90 -1.34 -6.04
C VAL A 35 -5.77 -2.35 -5.97
N CYS A 36 -4.82 -2.23 -6.90
CA CYS A 36 -3.59 -3.01 -6.89
C CYS A 36 -2.43 -2.12 -6.42
N ILE A 37 -1.69 -2.62 -5.44
CA ILE A 37 -0.48 -2.01 -4.88
C ILE A 37 0.66 -3.00 -5.11
N ILE A 38 1.85 -2.50 -5.42
CA ILE A 38 3.04 -3.31 -5.61
C ILE A 38 4.14 -2.91 -4.62
N ASP A 39 4.83 -3.93 -4.10
CA ASP A 39 6.12 -3.82 -3.43
C ASP A 39 7.17 -4.51 -4.31
N ASP A 40 8.12 -3.76 -4.87
CA ASP A 40 9.17 -4.34 -5.73
C ASP A 40 10.30 -5.03 -4.93
N PHE A 41 10.37 -4.80 -3.61
CA PHE A 41 11.40 -5.34 -2.73
C PHE A 41 10.78 -5.90 -1.44
N ALA A 42 9.77 -6.76 -1.61
CA ALA A 42 9.02 -7.33 -0.52
C ALA A 42 9.87 -8.29 0.34
N PRO A 43 9.79 -8.19 1.68
CA PRO A 43 10.41 -9.15 2.58
C PRO A 43 9.77 -10.53 2.45
N SER A 44 10.46 -11.56 2.94
CA SER A 44 9.99 -12.96 2.86
C SER A 44 8.62 -13.23 3.51
N LYS A 45 8.20 -12.37 4.44
CA LYS A 45 6.87 -12.40 5.06
C LYS A 45 6.31 -10.99 5.11
N ILE A 46 5.05 -10.86 4.73
CA ILE A 46 4.31 -9.61 4.77
C ILE A 46 3.03 -9.77 5.61
N ALA A 47 2.73 -8.76 6.41
CA ALA A 47 1.49 -8.64 7.15
C ALA A 47 0.80 -7.34 6.74
N ILE A 48 -0.46 -7.44 6.32
CA ILE A 48 -1.26 -6.31 5.87
C ILE A 48 -2.54 -6.26 6.70
N SER A 49 -2.82 -5.10 7.27
CA SER A 49 -4.03 -4.88 8.08
C SER A 49 -4.51 -3.43 7.96
N ASP A 50 -5.69 -3.14 8.53
CA ASP A 50 -6.26 -1.80 8.63
C ASP A 50 -6.29 -1.03 7.30
N VAL A 51 -6.67 -1.72 6.22
CA VAL A 51 -6.69 -1.14 4.88
C VAL A 51 -7.93 -0.28 4.67
N VAL A 52 -7.73 1.00 4.36
CA VAL A 52 -8.78 2.01 4.18
C VAL A 52 -8.52 2.80 2.90
N LEU A 53 -9.56 2.94 2.06
CA LEU A 53 -9.56 3.85 0.92
C LEU A 53 -10.20 5.18 1.34
N HIS A 54 -9.49 6.26 1.08
CA HIS A 54 -9.93 7.63 1.29
C HIS A 54 -10.23 8.25 -0.07
N THR A 55 -11.42 8.83 -0.22
CA THR A 55 -11.79 9.58 -1.42
C THR A 55 -12.95 10.53 -1.14
N CYS A 56 -12.92 11.71 -1.75
CA CYS A 56 -13.96 12.73 -1.59
C CYS A 56 -14.27 13.05 -0.11
N GLY A 57 -13.23 13.07 0.75
CA GLY A 57 -13.37 13.26 2.20
C GLY A 57 -14.09 12.12 2.94
N LYS A 58 -14.22 10.94 2.33
CA LYS A 58 -14.88 9.76 2.92
C LYS A 58 -13.93 8.57 3.01
N GLU A 59 -14.16 7.75 4.02
CA GLU A 59 -13.39 6.52 4.27
C GLU A 59 -14.18 5.26 3.93
N TYR A 60 -13.48 4.28 3.37
CA TYR A 60 -14.03 2.99 3.00
C TYR A 60 -13.08 1.87 3.43
N LYS A 61 -13.48 1.07 4.41
CA LYS A 61 -12.73 -0.11 4.83
C LYS A 61 -12.72 -1.17 3.73
N ALA A 62 -11.58 -1.85 3.57
CA ALA A 62 -11.47 -2.96 2.64
C ALA A 62 -12.42 -4.10 3.03
N LYS A 63 -13.08 -4.69 2.02
CA LYS A 63 -13.85 -5.93 2.17
C LYS A 63 -12.95 -7.16 2.15
N SER A 64 -11.88 -7.09 1.38
CA SER A 64 -10.87 -8.14 1.33
C SER A 64 -9.53 -7.58 0.88
N THR A 65 -8.48 -8.23 1.35
CA THR A 65 -7.10 -7.95 0.98
C THR A 65 -6.46 -9.29 0.64
N LYS A 66 -5.83 -9.37 -0.53
CA LYS A 66 -5.06 -10.53 -0.97
C LYS A 66 -3.66 -10.07 -1.32
N SER A 67 -2.67 -10.90 -1.04
CA SER A 67 -1.30 -10.65 -1.42
C SER A 67 -0.72 -11.87 -2.12
N ARG A 68 0.06 -11.63 -3.16
CA ARG A 68 0.83 -12.66 -3.86
C ARG A 68 2.29 -12.22 -3.89
N GLN A 69 3.17 -13.05 -3.34
CA GLN A 69 4.61 -12.80 -3.36
C GLN A 69 5.27 -13.68 -4.41
N GLU A 70 6.13 -13.10 -5.23
CA GLU A 70 6.89 -13.81 -6.26
C GLU A 70 8.21 -13.08 -6.51
N ALA A 71 9.32 -13.81 -6.56
CA ALA A 71 10.65 -13.28 -6.92
C ALA A 71 11.08 -12.01 -6.13
N GLY A 72 10.73 -11.93 -4.85
CA GLY A 72 11.06 -10.76 -4.00
C GLY A 72 10.15 -9.54 -4.22
N MET A 73 9.08 -9.68 -4.99
CA MET A 73 8.02 -8.68 -5.16
C MET A 73 6.74 -9.14 -4.47
N ALA A 74 5.86 -8.21 -4.12
CA ALA A 74 4.51 -8.49 -3.66
C ALA A 74 3.47 -7.67 -4.42
N ASP A 75 2.51 -8.35 -5.03
CA ASP A 75 1.28 -7.75 -5.54
C ASP A 75 0.19 -7.85 -4.47
N ILE A 76 -0.37 -6.71 -4.11
CA ILE A 76 -1.42 -6.58 -3.10
C ILE A 76 -2.71 -6.11 -3.79
N THR A 77 -3.72 -6.96 -3.79
CA THR A 77 -5.05 -6.64 -4.31
C THR A 77 -6.01 -6.35 -3.17
N VAL A 78 -6.54 -5.13 -3.14
CA VAL A 78 -7.51 -4.68 -2.15
C VAL A 78 -8.86 -4.47 -2.81
N THR A 79 -9.92 -5.00 -2.22
CA THR A 79 -11.28 -4.87 -2.74
C THR A 79 -12.16 -4.05 -1.80
N PHE A 80 -12.90 -3.10 -2.35
CA PHE A 80 -13.89 -2.27 -1.67
C PHE A 80 -15.27 -2.46 -2.31
N LYS A 81 -16.32 -1.92 -1.67
CA LYS A 81 -17.61 -1.74 -2.36
C LYS A 81 -17.41 -0.87 -3.61
N ARG A 82 -18.26 -1.01 -4.62
CA ARG A 82 -18.25 -0.12 -5.79
C ARG A 82 -18.37 1.33 -5.34
N LEU A 83 -17.43 2.18 -5.78
CA LEU A 83 -17.50 3.63 -5.64
C LEU A 83 -17.74 4.24 -7.02
N THR A 84 -18.29 5.46 -7.08
CA THR A 84 -18.61 6.12 -8.36
C THR A 84 -17.86 7.44 -8.55
N LYS A 85 -17.21 7.93 -7.50
CA LYS A 85 -16.46 9.19 -7.49
C LYS A 85 -15.10 8.95 -6.86
N PHE A 86 -14.08 9.52 -7.48
CA PHE A 86 -12.69 9.47 -7.06
C PHE A 86 -12.13 10.87 -7.15
N ASP A 87 -11.83 11.46 -6.01
CA ASP A 87 -11.22 12.78 -5.86
C ASP A 87 -10.38 12.79 -4.58
N ASP A 88 -9.21 13.43 -4.62
CA ASP A 88 -8.19 13.37 -3.56
C ASP A 88 -8.03 11.95 -2.96
N THR A 89 -7.77 10.99 -3.85
CA THR A 89 -7.89 9.55 -3.53
C THR A 89 -6.56 8.96 -3.08
N TYR A 90 -6.56 8.25 -1.94
CA TYR A 90 -5.40 7.52 -1.44
C TYR A 90 -5.82 6.31 -0.59
N VAL A 91 -4.92 5.34 -0.45
CA VAL A 91 -5.10 4.20 0.45
C VAL A 91 -4.18 4.36 1.65
N THR A 92 -4.69 4.07 2.86
CA THR A 92 -3.86 3.82 4.03
C THR A 92 -3.93 2.34 4.40
N LEU A 93 -2.81 1.78 4.86
CA LEU A 93 -2.74 0.42 5.38
C LEU A 93 -1.61 0.28 6.39
N LYS A 94 -1.73 -0.71 7.29
CA LYS A 94 -0.62 -1.16 8.11
C LYS A 94 0.14 -2.26 7.38
N TYR A 95 1.37 -1.96 6.98
CA TYR A 95 2.31 -2.89 6.37
C TYR A 95 3.39 -3.28 7.38
N ASN A 96 3.44 -4.54 7.79
CA ASN A 96 4.38 -5.03 8.81
C ASN A 96 4.35 -4.18 10.10
N GLY A 97 3.15 -3.75 10.51
CA GLY A 97 2.92 -2.92 11.69
C GLY A 97 3.14 -1.41 11.49
N ARG A 98 3.62 -0.96 10.33
CA ARG A 98 3.81 0.47 10.02
C ARG A 98 2.67 0.99 9.16
N GLU A 99 2.13 2.14 9.51
CA GLU A 99 1.14 2.81 8.67
C GLU A 99 1.81 3.40 7.43
N VAL A 100 1.21 3.16 6.26
CA VAL A 100 1.68 3.65 4.97
C VAL A 100 0.50 4.31 4.25
N LYS A 101 0.75 5.48 3.66
CA LYS A 101 -0.19 6.21 2.81
C LYS A 101 0.28 6.12 1.35
N ILE A 102 -0.60 5.68 0.47
CA ILE A 102 -0.31 5.45 -0.95
C ILE A 102 -1.29 6.28 -1.79
N PRO A 103 -0.84 7.36 -2.45
CA PRO A 103 -1.67 8.12 -3.36
C PRO A 103 -2.15 7.26 -4.53
N ILE A 104 -3.43 7.38 -4.91
CA ILE A 104 -3.94 6.76 -6.13
C ILE A 104 -3.78 7.75 -7.27
N LEU A 105 -2.72 7.53 -8.06
CA LEU A 105 -2.40 8.35 -9.23
C LEU A 105 -3.18 7.83 -10.43
N ARG A 106 -4.41 8.32 -10.56
CA ARG A 106 -5.29 7.89 -11.63
C ARG A 106 -4.72 8.32 -12.98
N LYS A 107 -4.46 7.35 -13.86
CA LYS A 107 -4.07 7.60 -15.25
C LYS A 107 -5.33 7.74 -16.12
N GLU A 108 -5.27 8.48 -17.22
CA GLU A 108 -6.36 8.53 -18.22
C GLU A 108 -6.80 7.14 -18.70
N THR A 109 -5.89 6.16 -18.68
CA THR A 109 -6.12 4.76 -19.05
C THR A 109 -6.82 3.92 -17.97
N ASP A 110 -6.98 4.43 -16.75
CA ASP A 110 -7.78 3.81 -15.69
C ASP A 110 -9.26 4.02 -16.04
N ARG A 111 -9.75 3.23 -17.01
CA ARG A 111 -11.10 3.28 -17.58
C ARG A 111 -12.13 3.26 -16.46
N ILE A 112 -12.72 4.43 -16.16
CA ILE A 112 -14.11 4.41 -15.70
C ILE A 112 -14.91 4.08 -16.95
N LEU A 113 -15.46 2.87 -16.98
CA LEU A 113 -16.75 2.73 -17.65
C LEU A 113 -17.75 3.42 -16.72
N SER A 114 -17.89 4.74 -16.89
CA SER A 114 -19.09 5.45 -16.48
C SER A 114 -20.27 4.73 -17.16
N PRO A 115 -21.34 4.38 -16.42
CA PRO A 115 -22.55 3.94 -17.09
C PRO A 115 -23.07 5.12 -17.92
N LEU A 116 -23.24 4.89 -19.22
CA LEU A 116 -24.20 5.65 -20.03
C LEU A 116 -25.59 5.48 -19.42
#